data_AF-A0A933WUV7-F1
#
_entry.id   AF-A0A933WUV7-F1
#
_cell.length_a   1.000
_cell.length_b   1.000
_cell.length_c   1.000
_cell.angle_alpha   90.00
_cell.angle_beta   90.00
_cell.angle_gamma   90.00
#
_symmetry.space_group_name_H-M   'P 1'
#
loop_
_entity.id
_entity.type
_entity.pdbx_description
1 polymer ?
#
loop_
_entity_poly.entity_id
_entity_poly.type
_entity_poly.pdbx_seq_one_letter_code
_entity_poly.pdbx_strand_id
1 'polypeptide(L)'
;MLPRLSLVARPALHVASVAVIAFGASCSDSDATSALALQGAPAAKPAAEAAKPAAKPLKLRKVAVHDQGIGCTAFTLLVPAEWETRGGVQWQMQYANLASGRFEAFDPKGKAALELFPVIPACWDESGMLGAKGQNYMGSVIYPPPRDALQYVREVFVPLYRANAMGLKVGAATPLPEVARAVERAVQEPSVTKSATAARVRLEYEDGGKPIAEDVFVTIVLSRSPILPNMTHWSLEHQYSFRAEKKELDALAPVMQTIAASVRLELDWYAGYAQVLDLWRQGQMQSIRDAGELSRRISRNNDAILASMRSSWEARQSAQDRMAREFSEAIRGVETYDQPFEHQSIQLPSGYRDVWVNPRGEYVLSNEAGYDPNVGATQEWRRMQATR
;
A
#
# COMPACT_ATOMS: atom_id res chain seq x y z
N MET A 1 -20.30 39.98 40.70
CA MET A 1 -20.64 38.65 41.26
C MET A 1 -20.49 37.63 40.14
N LEU A 2 -19.35 36.93 40.10
CA LEU A 2 -19.04 35.82 39.20
C LEU A 2 -19.27 34.52 39.97
N PRO A 3 -19.79 33.43 39.36
CA PRO A 3 -19.55 32.11 39.89
C PRO A 3 -18.23 31.56 39.36
N ARG A 4 -17.39 31.11 40.29
CA ARG A 4 -16.14 30.38 40.07
C ARG A 4 -16.43 29.06 39.35
N LEU A 5 -15.82 28.85 38.18
CA LEU A 5 -15.68 27.53 37.58
C LEU A 5 -14.50 26.82 38.26
N SER A 6 -14.84 25.78 39.03
CA SER A 6 -13.93 24.88 39.71
C SER A 6 -13.14 24.05 38.72
N LEU A 7 -11.82 24.03 38.94
CA LEU A 7 -10.83 23.12 38.37
C LEU A 7 -11.29 21.67 38.63
N VAL A 8 -11.84 20.98 37.62
CA VAL A 8 -12.02 19.52 37.68
C VAL A 8 -10.79 18.88 37.04
N ALA A 9 -10.03 18.18 37.87
CA ALA A 9 -8.91 17.36 37.48
C ALA A 9 -9.34 16.40 36.36
N ARG A 10 -8.66 16.49 35.20
CA ARG A 10 -8.80 15.52 34.12
C ARG A 10 -8.17 14.20 34.60
N PRO A 11 -8.91 13.08 34.69
CA PRO A 11 -8.25 11.79 34.84
C PRO A 11 -7.47 11.54 33.55
N ALA A 12 -6.16 11.32 33.68
CA ALA A 12 -5.31 10.83 32.62
C ALA A 12 -5.76 9.39 32.29
N LEU A 13 -6.72 9.24 31.37
CA LEU A 13 -6.99 7.96 30.74
C LEU A 13 -5.89 7.72 29.70
N HIS A 14 -5.01 6.77 30.00
CA HIS A 14 -4.17 6.12 29.00
C HIS A 14 -5.09 5.41 28.00
N VAL A 15 -5.29 6.04 26.84
CA VAL A 15 -6.02 5.47 25.72
C VAL A 15 -5.09 4.45 25.08
N ALA A 16 -5.42 3.17 25.29
CA ALA A 16 -4.74 2.06 24.65
C ALA A 16 -4.90 2.15 23.12
N SER A 17 -3.78 2.00 22.43
CA SER A 17 -3.52 2.02 21.00
C SER A 17 -4.64 1.47 20.13
N VAL A 18 -5.30 2.33 19.34
CA VAL A 18 -5.97 1.90 18.10
C VAL A 18 -5.85 3.01 17.05
N ALA A 19 -4.71 3.06 16.38
CA ALA A 19 -4.54 3.71 15.08
C ALA A 19 -3.13 3.45 14.59
N VAL A 20 -2.99 2.44 13.76
CA VAL A 20 -1.82 2.20 12.93
C VAL A 20 -2.35 1.62 11.63
N ILE A 21 -1.72 1.98 10.50
CA ILE A 21 -2.03 1.59 9.10
C ILE A 21 -2.78 2.75 8.39
N ALA A 22 -2.09 3.66 7.68
CA ALA A 22 -1.28 3.36 6.50
C ALA A 22 0.24 3.54 6.63
N PHE A 23 0.79 4.06 7.74
CA PHE A 23 2.26 4.15 7.93
C PHE A 23 2.76 4.15 9.39
N GLY A 24 2.04 3.62 10.39
CA GLY A 24 2.49 3.62 11.80
C GLY A 24 3.09 2.29 12.32
N ALA A 25 3.74 2.31 13.49
CA ALA A 25 4.36 1.18 14.18
C ALA A 25 3.49 0.64 15.34
N SER A 26 3.47 -0.68 15.48
CA SER A 26 3.19 -1.37 16.74
C SER A 26 4.35 -2.36 16.97
N CYS A 27 5.22 -2.05 17.93
CA CYS A 27 6.24 -2.98 18.42
C CYS A 27 5.61 -3.94 19.41
N SER A 28 5.79 -5.24 19.17
CA SER A 28 5.88 -6.23 20.25
C SER A 28 6.89 -7.29 19.83
N ASP A 29 8.05 -7.27 20.47
CA ASP A 29 9.07 -8.32 20.38
C ASP A 29 8.55 -9.61 21.01
N SER A 30 8.79 -10.75 20.36
CA SER A 30 9.05 -12.01 21.06
C SER A 30 9.77 -13.00 20.14
N ASP A 31 10.89 -13.50 20.65
CA ASP A 31 11.85 -14.40 20.03
C ASP A 31 11.36 -15.85 19.75
N ALA A 32 11.95 -16.38 18.67
CA ALA A 32 12.56 -17.70 18.49
C ALA A 32 11.79 -19.04 18.53
N THR A 33 12.14 -19.82 17.50
CA THR A 33 12.32 -21.30 17.40
C THR A 33 11.10 -22.23 17.27
N SER A 34 10.96 -22.84 16.09
CA SER A 34 11.27 -24.27 15.91
C SER A 34 11.25 -24.67 14.43
N ALA A 35 12.31 -25.36 14.01
CA ALA A 35 12.44 -26.02 12.73
C ALA A 35 11.72 -27.38 12.75
N LEU A 36 11.13 -27.77 11.61
CA LEU A 36 10.96 -29.17 11.25
C LEU A 36 10.90 -29.32 9.74
N ALA A 37 11.86 -30.07 9.23
CA ALA A 37 12.03 -30.44 7.84
C ALA A 37 10.99 -31.49 7.42
N LEU A 38 10.52 -31.39 6.18
CA LEU A 38 9.97 -32.52 5.43
C LEU A 38 10.46 -32.45 3.98
N GLN A 39 11.20 -33.47 3.58
CA GLN A 39 11.69 -33.73 2.23
C GLN A 39 10.71 -34.60 1.43
N GLY A 40 10.71 -34.41 0.11
CA GLY A 40 10.22 -35.34 -0.92
C GLY A 40 9.07 -34.74 -1.74
N ALA A 41 9.02 -34.75 -3.08
CA ALA A 41 9.84 -35.34 -4.16
C ALA A 41 9.49 -34.58 -5.48
N PRO A 42 10.08 -34.87 -6.66
CA PRO A 42 10.29 -33.88 -7.73
C PRO A 42 9.05 -33.58 -8.57
N ALA A 43 8.79 -32.30 -8.82
CA ALA A 43 7.76 -31.84 -9.75
C ALA A 43 8.22 -32.00 -11.21
N ALA A 44 7.42 -32.71 -12.00
CA ALA A 44 7.62 -32.88 -13.43
C ALA A 44 7.45 -31.53 -14.18
N LYS A 45 8.36 -31.26 -15.12
CA LYS A 45 8.34 -30.11 -16.03
C LYS A 45 7.05 -30.10 -16.88
N PRO A 46 6.24 -29.03 -16.89
CA PRO A 46 5.32 -28.79 -17.98
C PRO A 46 6.10 -28.31 -19.22
N ALA A 47 5.71 -28.85 -20.38
CA ALA A 47 6.27 -28.53 -21.68
C ALA A 47 6.10 -27.05 -22.04
N ALA A 48 7.08 -26.52 -22.78
CA ALA A 48 7.10 -25.14 -23.25
C ALA A 48 5.86 -24.81 -24.09
N GLU A 49 5.01 -23.93 -23.57
CA GLU A 49 3.93 -23.30 -24.31
C GLU A 49 4.54 -22.37 -25.38
N ALA A 50 4.04 -22.49 -26.61
CA ALA A 50 4.58 -21.80 -27.78
C ALA A 50 4.64 -20.27 -27.59
N ALA A 51 5.80 -19.69 -27.91
CA ALA A 51 6.08 -18.28 -27.75
C ALA A 51 5.07 -17.41 -28.53
N LYS A 52 4.33 -16.57 -27.79
CA LYS A 52 3.53 -15.48 -28.37
C LYS A 52 4.44 -14.55 -29.20
N PRO A 53 3.94 -13.95 -30.30
CA PRO A 53 4.73 -13.04 -31.13
C PRO A 53 5.35 -11.93 -30.28
N ALA A 54 6.61 -11.58 -30.59
CA ALA A 54 7.41 -10.69 -29.78
C ALA A 54 6.77 -9.30 -29.65
N ALA A 55 6.10 -9.07 -28.52
CA ALA A 55 5.71 -7.74 -28.09
C ALA A 55 6.98 -6.89 -27.91
N LYS A 56 6.87 -5.58 -28.15
CA LYS A 56 7.95 -4.63 -27.85
C LYS A 56 8.46 -4.86 -26.43
N PRO A 57 9.77 -4.73 -26.17
CA PRO A 57 10.31 -4.90 -24.83
C PRO A 57 9.63 -3.97 -23.84
N LEU A 58 9.13 -4.52 -22.73
CA LEU A 58 8.61 -3.74 -21.61
C LEU A 58 9.80 -3.21 -20.82
N LYS A 59 9.88 -1.89 -20.66
CA LYS A 59 10.91 -1.24 -19.87
C LYS A 59 10.28 -0.69 -18.60
N LEU A 60 10.86 -0.97 -17.45
CA LEU A 60 10.43 -0.42 -16.17
C LEU A 60 11.57 0.44 -15.59
N ARG A 61 11.21 1.55 -14.96
CA ARG A 61 12.13 2.44 -14.24
C ARG A 61 11.73 2.54 -12.78
N LYS A 62 12.72 2.65 -11.89
CA LYS A 62 12.49 2.98 -10.49
C LYS A 62 12.09 4.46 -10.37
N VAL A 63 11.01 4.71 -9.64
CA VAL A 63 10.51 6.05 -9.32
C VAL A 63 10.63 6.25 -7.82
N ALA A 64 11.22 7.38 -7.41
CA ALA A 64 11.27 7.80 -6.02
C ALA A 64 10.23 8.89 -5.78
N VAL A 65 9.30 8.66 -4.86
CA VAL A 65 8.27 9.62 -4.49
C VAL A 65 8.73 10.39 -3.26
N HIS A 66 9.02 11.68 -3.43
CA HIS A 66 9.51 12.55 -2.36
C HIS A 66 8.37 13.12 -1.52
N ASP A 67 8.51 13.09 -0.19
CA ASP A 67 7.60 13.75 0.73
C ASP A 67 8.18 15.09 1.16
N GLN A 68 7.44 16.16 0.88
CA GLN A 68 7.81 17.52 1.26
C GLN A 68 7.66 17.77 2.78
N GLY A 69 6.82 16.99 3.47
CA GLY A 69 6.62 17.14 4.92
C GLY A 69 7.86 16.73 5.72
N ILE A 70 8.43 15.58 5.40
CA ILE A 70 9.66 15.09 6.04
C ILE A 70 10.93 15.60 5.32
N GLY A 71 10.87 15.79 4.00
CA GLY A 71 12.00 16.24 3.18
C GLY A 71 12.90 15.10 2.67
N CYS A 72 12.36 13.89 2.53
CA CYS A 72 13.07 12.72 2.00
C CYS A 72 12.18 11.90 1.07
N THR A 73 12.76 10.90 0.39
CA THR A 73 11.99 9.91 -0.37
C THR A 73 11.11 9.12 0.59
N ALA A 74 9.81 9.04 0.32
CA ALA A 74 8.86 8.30 1.13
C ALA A 74 8.78 6.83 0.75
N PHE A 75 8.66 6.60 -0.56
CA PHE A 75 8.65 5.26 -1.11
C PHE A 75 9.19 5.27 -2.53
N THR A 76 9.65 4.10 -2.97
CA THR A 76 10.04 3.82 -4.34
C THR A 76 9.11 2.78 -4.95
N LEU A 77 9.00 2.76 -6.27
CA LEU A 77 8.22 1.77 -7.02
C LEU A 77 8.72 1.67 -8.47
N LEU A 78 8.41 0.57 -9.15
CA LEU A 78 8.64 0.40 -10.57
C LEU A 78 7.45 0.92 -11.37
N VAL A 79 7.74 1.65 -12.45
CA VAL A 79 6.74 2.19 -13.37
C VAL A 79 7.21 1.94 -14.81
N PRO A 80 6.33 1.61 -15.77
CA PRO A 80 6.70 1.58 -17.18
C PRO A 80 7.43 2.85 -17.60
N ALA A 81 8.51 2.71 -18.36
CA ALA A 81 9.41 3.82 -18.67
C ALA A 81 8.70 4.96 -19.42
N GLU A 82 7.70 4.62 -20.21
CA GLU A 82 6.86 5.51 -21.00
C GLU A 82 5.67 6.12 -20.23
N TRP A 83 5.45 5.70 -18.98
CA TRP A 83 4.38 6.23 -18.13
C TRP A 83 4.86 7.44 -17.32
N GLU A 84 3.92 8.32 -17.03
CA GLU A 84 4.11 9.48 -16.18
C GLU A 84 3.57 9.21 -14.78
N THR A 85 4.02 10.02 -13.82
CA THR A 85 3.63 9.89 -12.42
C THR A 85 3.24 11.25 -11.86
N ARG A 86 2.21 11.31 -11.03
CA ARG A 86 1.80 12.54 -10.34
C ARG A 86 1.29 12.25 -8.93
N GLY A 87 1.31 13.29 -8.09
CA GLY A 87 0.96 13.18 -6.68
C GLY A 87 2.15 12.84 -5.79
N GLY A 88 1.89 12.28 -4.62
CA GLY A 88 2.91 11.98 -3.62
C GLY A 88 2.31 11.61 -2.27
N VAL A 89 2.90 12.11 -1.20
CA VAL A 89 2.39 11.95 0.17
C VAL A 89 1.43 13.09 0.50
N GLN A 90 0.23 12.73 0.98
CA GLN A 90 -0.74 13.68 1.50
C GLN A 90 -0.81 13.58 3.03
N TRP A 91 -0.47 14.67 3.71
CA TRP A 91 -0.60 14.81 5.16
C TRP A 91 -2.02 15.20 5.58
N GLN A 92 -2.51 14.58 6.66
CA GLN A 92 -3.87 14.70 7.19
C GLN A 92 -3.82 14.72 8.73
N MET A 93 -3.28 15.80 9.28
CA MET A 93 -3.01 15.93 10.72
C MET A 93 -4.25 15.88 11.63
N GLN A 94 -5.45 15.97 11.05
CA GLN A 94 -6.69 15.78 11.79
C GLN A 94 -6.96 14.30 12.12
N TYR A 95 -6.32 13.34 11.44
CA TYR A 95 -6.55 11.92 11.63
C TYR A 95 -5.35 11.22 12.26
N ALA A 96 -5.59 10.08 12.90
CA ALA A 96 -4.54 9.28 13.53
C ALA A 96 -3.68 8.52 12.49
N ASN A 97 -4.14 8.43 11.24
CA ASN A 97 -3.29 8.15 10.08
C ASN A 97 -2.86 9.47 9.45
N LEU A 98 -1.66 9.94 9.82
CA LEU A 98 -1.24 11.31 9.52
C LEU A 98 -0.82 11.53 8.08
N ALA A 99 -0.51 10.46 7.34
CA ALA A 99 -0.05 10.55 5.97
C ALA A 99 -0.59 9.37 5.15
N SER A 100 -0.91 9.61 3.89
CA SER A 100 -1.29 8.57 2.92
C SER A 100 -0.70 8.86 1.55
N GLY A 101 -0.52 7.82 0.75
CA GLY A 101 -0.28 7.99 -0.68
C GLY A 101 -1.51 8.61 -1.36
N ARG A 102 -1.28 9.68 -2.12
CA ARG A 102 -2.19 10.17 -3.15
C ARG A 102 -1.38 10.31 -4.42
N PHE A 103 -1.28 9.21 -5.14
CA PHE A 103 -0.29 9.04 -6.19
C PHE A 103 -0.92 8.30 -7.37
N GLU A 104 -0.48 8.63 -8.58
CA GLU A 104 -0.92 7.98 -9.80
C GLU A 104 0.27 7.74 -10.72
N ALA A 105 0.35 6.53 -11.28
CA ALA A 105 1.19 6.21 -12.41
C ALA A 105 0.29 5.92 -13.61
N PHE A 106 0.47 6.62 -14.73
CA PHE A 106 -0.46 6.56 -15.86
C PHE A 106 0.25 6.59 -17.21
N ASP A 107 -0.36 5.94 -18.20
CA ASP A 107 0.06 6.02 -19.59
C ASP A 107 -0.43 7.37 -20.19
N PRO A 108 0.48 8.31 -20.55
CA PRO A 108 0.08 9.59 -21.14
C PRO A 108 -0.55 9.44 -22.53
N LYS A 109 -0.40 8.28 -23.19
CA LYS A 109 -0.96 8.01 -24.53
C LYS A 109 -2.26 7.20 -24.48
N GLY A 110 -2.59 6.65 -23.31
CA GLY A 110 -3.70 5.73 -23.11
C GLY A 110 -4.65 6.18 -22.00
N LYS A 111 -5.45 5.22 -21.52
CA LYS A 111 -6.31 5.39 -20.34
C LYS A 111 -5.86 4.52 -19.16
N ALA A 112 -4.75 3.81 -19.33
CA ALA A 112 -4.18 2.96 -18.30
C ALA A 112 -3.64 3.81 -17.14
N ALA A 113 -4.06 3.53 -15.92
CA ALA A 113 -3.47 4.12 -14.72
C ALA A 113 -3.59 3.19 -13.50
N LEU A 114 -2.62 3.29 -12.61
CA LEU A 114 -2.70 2.84 -11.22
C LEU A 114 -2.85 4.08 -10.34
N GLU A 115 -3.84 4.08 -9.46
CA GLU A 115 -4.09 5.15 -8.50
C GLU A 115 -4.02 4.62 -7.05
N LEU A 116 -3.22 5.28 -6.22
CA LEU A 116 -3.20 5.12 -4.76
C LEU A 116 -4.09 6.20 -4.13
N PHE A 117 -5.02 5.78 -3.27
CA PHE A 117 -5.97 6.69 -2.64
C PHE A 117 -5.71 6.84 -1.15
N PRO A 118 -6.01 8.02 -0.56
CA PRO A 118 -5.84 8.22 0.86
C PRO A 118 -6.68 7.29 1.72
N VAL A 119 -6.08 6.82 2.83
CA VAL A 119 -6.75 5.96 3.81
C VAL A 119 -7.08 6.78 5.04
N ILE A 120 -8.36 6.81 5.40
CA ILE A 120 -8.85 7.53 6.58
C ILE A 120 -9.33 6.50 7.62
N PRO A 121 -8.79 6.51 8.85
CA PRO A 121 -9.24 5.63 9.91
C PRO A 121 -10.63 6.05 10.38
N ALA A 122 -11.42 5.07 10.79
CA ALA A 122 -12.77 5.27 11.25
C ALA A 122 -13.06 4.47 12.52
N CYS A 123 -14.06 4.92 13.25
CA CYS A 123 -14.56 4.26 14.45
C CYS A 123 -16.08 4.30 14.47
N TRP A 124 -16.66 3.36 15.20
CA TRP A 124 -18.10 3.28 15.37
C TRP A 124 -18.45 2.71 16.73
N ASP A 125 -19.50 3.26 17.32
CA ASP A 125 -20.18 2.68 18.47
C ASP A 125 -21.68 2.57 18.16
N GLU A 126 -22.30 1.47 18.56
CA GLU A 126 -23.75 1.29 18.34
C GLU A 126 -24.58 2.18 19.28
N SER A 127 -24.00 2.64 20.39
CA SER A 127 -24.66 3.53 21.35
C SER A 127 -24.80 4.98 20.88
N GLY A 128 -24.08 5.41 19.83
CA GLY A 128 -24.09 6.79 19.34
C GLY A 128 -23.44 7.80 20.28
N MET A 129 -22.65 7.34 21.27
CA MET A 129 -21.99 8.17 22.27
C MET A 129 -20.80 8.94 21.69
N LEU A 130 -20.26 8.51 20.55
CA LEU A 130 -19.14 9.18 19.89
C LEU A 130 -19.56 10.49 19.21
N GLY A 131 -20.85 10.65 18.89
CA GLY A 131 -21.39 11.82 18.19
C GLY A 131 -21.91 11.49 16.79
N ALA A 132 -22.09 12.54 15.97
CA ALA A 132 -22.69 12.39 14.64
C ALA A 132 -21.75 11.75 13.62
N LYS A 133 -22.32 10.93 12.72
CA LYS A 133 -21.60 10.34 11.57
C LYS A 133 -20.86 11.43 10.77
N GLY A 134 -19.60 11.15 10.43
CA GLY A 134 -18.72 12.06 9.69
C GLY A 134 -17.88 12.99 10.56
N GLN A 135 -18.19 13.14 11.85
CA GLN A 135 -17.36 13.92 12.77
C GLN A 135 -16.05 13.19 13.10
N ASN A 136 -15.05 13.96 13.53
CA ASN A 136 -13.79 13.40 14.01
C ASN A 136 -13.90 13.07 15.51
N TYR A 137 -13.59 11.83 15.87
CA TYR A 137 -13.43 11.37 17.23
C TYR A 137 -12.01 10.85 17.41
N MET A 138 -11.18 11.61 18.13
CA MET A 138 -9.81 11.23 18.48
C MET A 138 -8.95 10.81 17.27
N GLY A 139 -9.11 11.51 16.15
CA GLY A 139 -8.36 11.21 14.92
C GLY A 139 -8.97 10.10 14.07
N SER A 140 -10.15 9.57 14.41
CA SER A 140 -10.92 8.65 13.57
C SER A 140 -12.21 9.33 13.10
N VAL A 141 -12.66 9.03 11.88
CA VAL A 141 -13.99 9.47 11.44
C VAL A 141 -15.05 8.56 12.06
N ILE A 142 -16.10 9.14 12.64
CA ILE A 142 -17.24 8.37 13.13
C ILE A 142 -18.02 7.86 11.91
N TYR A 143 -17.87 6.58 11.59
CA TYR A 143 -18.51 5.97 10.43
C TYR A 143 -18.65 4.46 10.67
N PRO A 144 -19.84 3.86 10.43
CA PRO A 144 -20.04 2.43 10.65
C PRO A 144 -19.14 1.59 9.76
N PRO A 145 -18.52 0.50 10.27
CA PRO A 145 -17.72 -0.37 9.43
C PRO A 145 -18.60 -0.94 8.29
N PRO A 146 -18.12 -0.92 7.04
CA PRO A 146 -18.81 -1.61 5.95
C PRO A 146 -18.85 -3.11 6.24
N ARG A 147 -19.93 -3.78 5.84
CA ARG A 147 -20.08 -5.24 5.97
C ARG A 147 -19.05 -6.00 5.13
N ASP A 148 -18.76 -5.47 3.95
CA ASP A 148 -17.82 -6.03 2.99
C ASP A 148 -17.22 -4.94 2.09
N ALA A 149 -16.26 -5.33 1.25
CA ALA A 149 -15.62 -4.43 0.30
C ALA A 149 -16.58 -3.88 -0.77
N LEU A 150 -17.64 -4.62 -1.15
CA LEU A 150 -18.61 -4.15 -2.14
C LEU A 150 -19.41 -2.98 -1.59
N GLN A 151 -19.86 -3.08 -0.33
CA GLN A 151 -20.53 -2.00 0.36
C GLN A 151 -19.61 -0.78 0.49
N TYR A 152 -18.36 -0.99 0.91
CA TYR A 152 -17.38 0.09 0.98
C TYR A 152 -17.21 0.80 -0.36
N VAL A 153 -17.03 0.04 -1.46
CA VAL A 153 -16.83 0.63 -2.78
C VAL A 153 -18.05 1.43 -3.24
N ARG A 154 -19.26 0.93 -2.99
CA ARG A 154 -20.51 1.60 -3.37
C ARG A 154 -20.80 2.85 -2.56
N GLU A 155 -20.62 2.79 -1.24
CA GLU A 155 -21.08 3.84 -0.33
C GLU A 155 -19.99 4.87 0.02
N VAL A 156 -18.71 4.53 -0.17
CA VAL A 156 -17.58 5.38 0.21
C VAL A 156 -16.69 5.67 -0.99
N PHE A 157 -16.11 4.66 -1.64
CA PHE A 157 -15.13 4.87 -2.71
C PHE A 157 -15.72 5.62 -3.91
N VAL A 158 -16.85 5.14 -4.46
CA VAL A 158 -17.47 5.73 -5.64
C VAL A 158 -17.91 7.18 -5.39
N PRO A 159 -18.64 7.51 -4.30
CA PRO A 159 -18.98 8.90 -4.00
C PRO A 159 -17.77 9.83 -3.82
N LEU A 160 -16.66 9.33 -3.28
CA LEU A 160 -15.47 10.16 -3.04
C LEU A 160 -14.62 10.35 -4.30
N TYR A 161 -14.44 9.30 -5.09
CA TYR A 161 -13.41 9.28 -6.14
C TYR A 161 -13.96 9.16 -7.56
N ARG A 162 -15.23 8.77 -7.71
CA ARG A 162 -15.87 8.49 -9.01
C ARG A 162 -17.29 9.07 -9.13
N ALA A 163 -17.65 10.06 -8.31
CA ALA A 163 -18.99 10.66 -8.34
C ALA A 163 -19.38 11.24 -9.72
N ASN A 164 -18.38 11.71 -10.48
CA ASN A 164 -18.58 12.31 -11.79
C ASN A 164 -18.38 11.31 -12.95
N ALA A 165 -18.17 10.02 -12.66
CA ALA A 165 -17.99 9.01 -13.70
C ALA A 165 -19.32 8.73 -14.40
N MET A 166 -19.36 8.95 -15.72
CA MET A 166 -20.57 8.81 -16.51
C MET A 166 -20.92 7.33 -16.73
N GLY A 167 -22.19 6.97 -16.53
CA GLY A 167 -22.66 5.60 -16.76
C GLY A 167 -22.06 4.55 -15.82
N LEU A 168 -21.57 4.96 -14.64
CA LEU A 168 -20.87 4.08 -13.71
C LEU A 168 -21.74 2.91 -13.24
N LYS A 169 -21.17 1.70 -13.37
CA LYS A 169 -21.72 0.44 -12.88
C LYS A 169 -20.72 -0.20 -11.93
N VAL A 170 -21.23 -0.66 -10.78
CA VAL A 170 -20.44 -1.40 -9.79
C VAL A 170 -20.73 -2.89 -9.93
N GLY A 171 -19.75 -3.66 -10.36
CA GLY A 171 -19.81 -5.11 -10.48
C GLY A 171 -19.79 -5.83 -9.13
N ALA A 172 -19.72 -7.15 -9.18
CA ALA A 172 -19.58 -7.98 -7.97
C ALA A 172 -18.16 -7.91 -7.39
N ALA A 173 -18.04 -8.13 -6.08
CA ALA A 173 -16.76 -8.30 -5.44
C ALA A 173 -16.20 -9.70 -5.72
N THR A 174 -14.91 -9.77 -6.09
CA THR A 174 -14.11 -11.00 -6.10
C THR A 174 -13.34 -11.07 -4.78
N PRO A 175 -13.65 -12.01 -3.87
CA PRO A 175 -12.93 -12.14 -2.60
C PRO A 175 -11.45 -12.48 -2.82
N LEU A 176 -10.58 -11.94 -1.96
CA LEU A 176 -9.14 -12.21 -1.95
C LEU A 176 -8.73 -12.77 -0.57
N PRO A 177 -9.12 -14.02 -0.24
CA PRO A 177 -8.98 -14.57 1.11
C PRO A 177 -7.53 -14.78 1.56
N GLU A 178 -6.60 -15.05 0.63
CA GLU A 178 -5.17 -15.18 0.97
C GLU A 178 -4.57 -13.84 1.38
N VAL A 179 -4.94 -12.77 0.67
CA VAL A 179 -4.56 -11.39 1.00
C VAL A 179 -5.11 -11.00 2.37
N ALA A 180 -6.38 -11.29 2.62
CA ALA A 180 -7.00 -11.05 3.93
C ALA A 180 -6.25 -11.76 5.06
N ARG A 181 -5.90 -13.05 4.88
CA ARG A 181 -5.12 -13.82 5.86
C ARG A 181 -3.70 -13.28 6.05
N ALA A 182 -3.04 -12.87 4.98
CA ALA A 182 -1.70 -12.29 5.05
C ALA A 182 -1.69 -10.96 5.83
N VAL A 183 -2.68 -10.10 5.57
CA VAL A 183 -2.90 -8.85 6.30
C VAL A 183 -3.21 -9.13 7.75
N GLU A 184 -4.18 -10.01 8.03
CA GLU A 184 -4.60 -10.36 9.39
C GLU A 184 -3.41 -10.82 10.23
N ARG A 185 -2.53 -11.68 9.70
CA ARG A 185 -1.28 -12.11 10.36
C ARG A 185 -0.31 -10.96 10.61
N ALA A 186 -0.20 -10.02 9.66
CA ALA A 186 0.73 -8.91 9.74
C ALA A 186 0.31 -7.81 10.74
N VAL A 187 -1.00 -7.68 10.99
CA VAL A 187 -1.54 -6.57 11.80
C VAL A 187 -1.88 -6.96 13.23
N GLN A 188 -1.78 -8.24 13.62
CA GLN A 188 -2.12 -8.69 14.98
C GLN A 188 -1.33 -7.93 16.05
N GLU A 189 -2.01 -7.59 17.14
CA GLU A 189 -1.42 -6.89 18.28
C GLU A 189 -1.90 -7.54 19.59
N PRO A 190 -1.07 -7.54 20.66
CA PRO A 190 -1.49 -8.05 21.96
C PRO A 190 -2.78 -7.36 22.44
N SER A 191 -3.71 -8.16 22.97
CA SER A 191 -4.95 -7.69 23.60
C SER A 191 -5.97 -6.97 22.69
N VAL A 192 -5.74 -6.91 21.37
CA VAL A 192 -6.71 -6.38 20.39
C VAL A 192 -7.07 -7.47 19.40
N THR A 193 -8.35 -7.76 19.25
CA THR A 193 -8.81 -8.68 18.21
C THR A 193 -8.90 -7.92 16.88
N LYS A 194 -8.12 -8.34 15.89
CA LYS A 194 -8.18 -7.79 14.54
C LYS A 194 -8.56 -8.85 13.52
N SER A 195 -9.42 -8.45 12.59
CA SER A 195 -9.85 -9.28 11.46
C SER A 195 -9.76 -8.48 10.17
N ALA A 196 -9.42 -9.15 9.06
CA ALA A 196 -9.31 -8.50 7.76
C ALA A 196 -10.24 -9.12 6.71
N THR A 197 -10.77 -8.28 5.82
CA THR A 197 -11.48 -8.69 4.61
C THR A 197 -10.83 -8.01 3.41
N ALA A 198 -10.50 -8.78 2.37
CA ALA A 198 -9.92 -8.24 1.15
C ALA A 198 -10.73 -8.68 -0.07
N ALA A 199 -10.93 -7.76 -1.02
CA ALA A 199 -11.58 -8.06 -2.28
C ALA A 199 -11.15 -7.09 -3.39
N ARG A 200 -11.42 -7.52 -4.62
CA ARG A 200 -11.40 -6.69 -5.82
C ARG A 200 -12.84 -6.41 -6.26
N VAL A 201 -13.18 -5.16 -6.56
CA VAL A 201 -14.48 -4.77 -7.12
C VAL A 201 -14.26 -4.14 -8.48
N ARG A 202 -14.88 -4.68 -9.54
CA ARG A 202 -14.78 -4.12 -10.88
C ARG A 202 -15.83 -3.04 -11.08
N LEU A 203 -15.40 -1.87 -11.53
CA LEU A 203 -16.21 -0.76 -11.99
C LEU A 203 -16.17 -0.72 -13.52
N GLU A 204 -17.26 -0.25 -14.12
CA GLU A 204 -17.32 0.09 -15.55
C GLU A 204 -17.96 1.47 -15.70
N TYR A 205 -17.38 2.34 -16.50
CA TYR A 205 -17.90 3.69 -16.76
C TYR A 205 -17.35 4.24 -18.08
N GLU A 206 -17.78 5.43 -18.46
CA GLU A 206 -17.24 6.17 -19.61
C GLU A 206 -16.36 7.34 -19.17
N ASP A 207 -15.21 7.49 -19.83
CA ASP A 207 -14.32 8.64 -19.68
C ASP A 207 -13.92 9.16 -21.08
N GLY A 208 -14.31 10.38 -21.41
CA GLY A 208 -14.05 10.98 -22.73
C GLY A 208 -14.59 10.16 -23.89
N GLY A 209 -15.76 9.52 -23.73
CA GLY A 209 -16.40 8.68 -24.75
C GLY A 209 -15.76 7.30 -24.94
N LYS A 210 -14.79 6.92 -24.11
CA LYS A 210 -14.18 5.59 -24.12
C LYS A 210 -14.72 4.73 -22.97
N PRO A 211 -15.03 3.44 -23.21
CA PRO A 211 -15.42 2.53 -22.14
C PRO A 211 -14.21 2.19 -21.28
N ILE A 212 -14.31 2.46 -19.99
CA ILE A 212 -13.29 2.17 -18.98
C ILE A 212 -13.75 0.99 -18.13
N ALA A 213 -12.81 0.10 -17.82
CA ALA A 213 -12.94 -0.83 -16.72
C ALA A 213 -11.92 -0.44 -15.64
N GLU A 214 -12.32 -0.52 -14.39
CA GLU A 214 -11.46 -0.22 -13.25
C GLU A 214 -11.61 -1.28 -12.16
N ASP A 215 -10.51 -1.93 -11.79
CA ASP A 215 -10.45 -2.84 -10.66
C ASP A 215 -10.01 -2.08 -9.41
N VAL A 216 -10.91 -1.97 -8.43
CA VAL A 216 -10.64 -1.36 -7.13
C VAL A 216 -10.30 -2.46 -6.13
N PHE A 217 -9.15 -2.35 -5.49
CA PHE A 217 -8.66 -3.29 -4.50
C PHE A 217 -8.76 -2.68 -3.11
N VAL A 218 -9.48 -3.38 -2.24
CA VAL A 218 -9.78 -2.91 -0.89
C VAL A 218 -9.47 -4.02 0.10
N THR A 219 -8.70 -3.67 1.13
CA THR A 219 -8.52 -4.51 2.32
C THR A 219 -8.98 -3.73 3.53
N ILE A 220 -10.06 -4.16 4.17
CA ILE A 220 -10.62 -3.58 5.39
C ILE A 220 -10.09 -4.34 6.60
N VAL A 221 -9.59 -3.62 7.59
CA VAL A 221 -9.17 -4.17 8.89
C VAL A 221 -10.11 -3.66 9.96
N LEU A 222 -10.76 -4.57 10.67
CA LEU A 222 -11.55 -4.29 11.87
C LEU A 222 -10.70 -4.55 13.10
N SER A 223 -10.79 -3.68 14.11
CA SER A 223 -10.09 -3.80 15.39
C SER A 223 -11.06 -3.60 16.54
N ARG A 224 -11.05 -4.54 17.50
CA ARG A 224 -11.86 -4.49 18.72
C ARG A 224 -10.99 -4.73 19.94
N SER A 225 -11.12 -3.86 20.93
CA SER A 225 -10.40 -3.96 22.20
C SER A 225 -11.35 -4.36 23.33
N PRO A 226 -10.96 -5.31 24.21
CA PRO A 226 -11.74 -5.64 25.40
C PRO A 226 -11.94 -4.45 26.35
N ILE A 227 -11.06 -3.44 26.31
CA ILE A 227 -11.14 -2.24 27.16
C ILE A 227 -12.27 -1.32 26.69
N LEU A 228 -12.57 -1.31 25.38
CA LEU A 228 -13.60 -0.49 24.76
C LEU A 228 -14.56 -1.42 23.98
N PRO A 229 -15.31 -2.30 24.66
CA PRO A 229 -16.01 -3.42 24.03
C PRO A 229 -17.13 -2.97 23.08
N ASN A 230 -17.66 -1.77 23.27
CA ASN A 230 -18.74 -1.20 22.45
C ASN A 230 -18.23 -0.38 21.26
N MET A 231 -16.91 -0.24 21.10
CA MET A 231 -16.30 0.54 20.04
C MET A 231 -15.55 -0.37 19.07
N THR A 232 -15.90 -0.26 17.78
CA THR A 232 -15.16 -0.89 16.70
C THR A 232 -14.36 0.18 15.97
N HIS A 233 -13.06 -0.04 15.84
CA HIS A 233 -12.23 0.74 14.92
C HIS A 233 -12.11 -0.01 13.61
N TRP A 234 -12.03 0.72 12.50
CA TRP A 234 -11.73 0.14 11.21
C TRP A 234 -10.93 1.09 10.34
N SER A 235 -10.12 0.50 9.46
CA SER A 235 -9.30 1.24 8.51
C SER A 235 -9.09 0.38 7.27
N LEU A 236 -8.34 0.92 6.30
CA LEU A 236 -7.96 0.19 5.10
C LEU A 236 -6.46 -0.10 5.15
N GLU A 237 -6.05 -1.35 4.99
CA GLU A 237 -4.63 -1.65 4.73
C GLU A 237 -4.28 -1.28 3.29
N HIS A 238 -5.18 -1.58 2.36
CA HIS A 238 -5.00 -1.30 0.94
C HIS A 238 -6.22 -0.58 0.38
N GLN A 239 -5.97 0.50 -0.36
CA GLN A 239 -6.94 1.16 -1.22
C GLN A 239 -6.24 1.73 -2.46
N TYR A 240 -6.36 1.01 -3.56
CA TYR A 240 -5.85 1.44 -4.85
C TYR A 240 -6.71 0.87 -5.96
N SER A 241 -6.55 1.39 -7.17
CA SER A 241 -7.24 0.87 -8.33
C SER A 241 -6.38 0.86 -9.58
N PHE A 242 -6.74 -0.04 -10.49
CA PHE A 242 -6.20 -0.08 -11.84
C PHE A 242 -7.33 0.24 -12.80
N ARG A 243 -7.15 1.24 -13.66
CA ARG A 243 -8.08 1.53 -14.75
C ARG A 243 -7.39 1.42 -16.09
N ALA A 244 -8.14 1.07 -17.12
CA ALA A 244 -7.72 1.10 -18.52
C ALA A 244 -8.95 1.14 -19.43
N GLU A 245 -8.76 1.28 -20.75
CA GLU A 245 -9.84 0.96 -21.68
C GLU A 245 -10.32 -0.48 -21.42
N LYS A 246 -11.64 -0.70 -21.44
CA LYS A 246 -12.27 -1.94 -20.97
C LYS A 246 -11.66 -3.21 -21.58
N LYS A 247 -11.27 -3.16 -22.84
CA LYS A 247 -10.68 -4.29 -23.59
C LYS A 247 -9.22 -4.57 -23.20
N GLU A 248 -8.55 -3.67 -22.51
CA GLU A 248 -7.10 -3.71 -22.23
C GLU A 248 -6.77 -4.02 -20.77
N LEU A 249 -7.71 -3.78 -19.84
CA LEU A 249 -7.47 -3.92 -18.40
C LEU A 249 -6.87 -5.28 -18.01
N ASP A 250 -7.46 -6.38 -18.50
CA ASP A 250 -7.00 -7.73 -18.13
C ASP A 250 -5.62 -8.04 -18.75
N ALA A 251 -5.28 -7.47 -19.90
CA ALA A 251 -3.97 -7.64 -20.53
C ALA A 251 -2.87 -6.82 -19.81
N LEU A 252 -3.24 -5.67 -19.24
CA LEU A 252 -2.34 -4.80 -18.49
C LEU A 252 -2.24 -5.19 -17.01
N ALA A 253 -3.11 -6.08 -16.51
CA ALA A 253 -3.13 -6.47 -15.10
C ALA A 253 -1.74 -6.90 -14.58
N PRO A 254 -0.95 -7.75 -15.26
CA PRO A 254 0.41 -8.09 -14.80
C PRO A 254 1.35 -6.89 -14.61
N VAL A 255 1.27 -5.90 -15.51
CA VAL A 255 2.08 -4.68 -15.43
C VAL A 255 1.64 -3.85 -14.24
N MET A 256 0.33 -3.63 -14.07
CA MET A 256 -0.22 -2.90 -12.93
C MET A 256 0.11 -3.57 -11.59
N GLN A 257 0.08 -4.90 -11.56
CA GLN A 257 0.50 -5.67 -10.40
C GLN A 257 1.95 -5.47 -10.04
N THR A 258 2.82 -5.46 -11.05
CA THR A 258 4.25 -5.18 -10.85
C THR A 258 4.45 -3.81 -10.22
N ILE A 259 3.71 -2.78 -10.69
CA ILE A 259 3.77 -1.45 -10.09
C ILE A 259 3.34 -1.52 -8.60
N ALA A 260 2.20 -2.13 -8.28
CA ALA A 260 1.70 -2.23 -6.91
C ALA A 260 2.62 -3.04 -5.97
N ALA A 261 3.11 -4.20 -6.43
CA ALA A 261 3.96 -5.10 -5.65
C ALA A 261 5.38 -4.55 -5.43
N SER A 262 5.83 -3.64 -6.30
CA SER A 262 7.16 -3.04 -6.23
C SER A 262 7.27 -1.85 -5.27
N VAL A 263 6.17 -1.45 -4.62
CA VAL A 263 6.20 -0.35 -3.65
C VAL A 263 7.11 -0.72 -2.47
N ARG A 264 8.08 0.14 -2.18
CA ARG A 264 9.03 -0.01 -1.07
C ARG A 264 9.07 1.26 -0.26
N LEU A 265 8.86 1.13 1.04
CA LEU A 265 8.93 2.22 1.99
C LEU A 265 10.38 2.51 2.34
N GLU A 266 10.78 3.77 2.33
CA GLU A 266 12.12 4.15 2.76
C GLU A 266 12.22 4.22 4.29
N LEU A 267 13.31 3.69 4.84
CA LEU A 267 13.55 3.65 6.28
C LEU A 267 13.61 5.06 6.89
N ASP A 268 14.27 6.01 6.22
CA ASP A 268 14.39 7.40 6.67
C ASP A 268 13.03 8.07 6.81
N TRP A 269 12.15 7.84 5.82
CA TRP A 269 10.79 8.37 5.88
C TRP A 269 9.96 7.69 6.96
N TYR A 270 10.08 6.38 7.12
CA TYR A 270 9.38 5.65 8.17
C TYR A 270 9.76 6.15 9.57
N ALA A 271 11.06 6.37 9.82
CA ALA A 271 11.56 6.96 11.06
C ALA A 271 11.04 8.40 11.26
N GLY A 272 11.08 9.23 10.21
CA GLY A 272 10.52 10.57 10.24
C GLY A 272 9.03 10.59 10.57
N TYR A 273 8.24 9.73 9.92
CA TYR A 273 6.81 9.61 10.15
C TYR A 273 6.51 9.20 11.60
N ALA A 274 7.24 8.23 12.15
CA ALA A 274 7.10 7.81 13.54
C ALA A 274 7.34 8.97 14.52
N GLN A 275 8.30 9.85 14.23
CA GLN A 275 8.53 11.06 15.03
C GLN A 275 7.36 12.05 14.93
N VAL A 276 6.82 12.28 13.73
CA VAL A 276 5.64 13.15 13.55
C VAL A 276 4.43 12.58 14.33
N LEU A 277 4.25 11.27 14.30
CA LEU A 277 3.19 10.58 15.04
C LEU A 277 3.32 10.75 16.55
N ASP A 278 4.54 10.68 17.10
CA ASP A 278 4.79 10.93 18.52
C ASP A 278 4.47 12.39 18.90
N LEU A 279 4.90 13.35 18.09
CA LEU A 279 4.58 14.76 18.28
C LEU A 279 3.06 15.04 18.24
N TRP A 280 2.35 14.34 17.35
CA TRP A 280 0.90 14.41 17.26
C TRP A 280 0.22 13.85 18.52
N ARG A 281 0.66 12.68 19.01
CA ARG A 281 0.13 12.07 20.23
C ARG A 281 0.35 12.95 21.47
N GLN A 282 1.47 13.68 21.51
CA GLN A 282 1.78 14.62 22.58
C GLN A 282 1.06 15.98 22.45
N GLY A 283 0.29 16.19 21.37
CA GLY A 283 -0.39 17.47 21.10
C GLY A 283 0.58 18.61 20.73
N GLN A 284 1.84 18.30 20.40
CA GLN A 284 2.88 19.30 20.15
C GLN A 284 2.90 19.81 18.70
N MET A 285 2.06 19.26 17.82
CA MET A 285 2.00 19.67 16.40
C MET A 285 1.64 21.15 16.21
N GLN A 286 0.86 21.73 17.11
CA GLN A 286 0.46 23.16 17.04
C GLN A 286 1.64 24.12 17.25
N SER A 287 2.73 23.64 17.86
CA SER A 287 3.95 24.45 18.06
C SER A 287 4.82 24.54 16.81
N ILE A 288 4.59 23.66 15.82
CA ILE A 288 5.38 23.56 14.60
C ILE A 288 4.78 24.49 13.54
N ARG A 289 5.54 25.52 13.16
CA ARG A 289 5.01 26.64 12.36
C ARG A 289 5.11 26.42 10.86
N ASP A 290 6.09 25.65 10.39
CA ASP A 290 6.27 25.32 8.98
C ASP A 290 6.94 23.95 8.78
N ALA A 291 6.89 23.43 7.54
CA ALA A 291 7.46 22.13 7.17
C ALA A 291 9.00 22.09 7.33
N GLY A 292 9.68 23.23 7.18
CA GLY A 292 11.13 23.31 7.35
C GLY A 292 11.55 23.15 8.82
N GLU A 293 10.76 23.65 9.76
CA GLU A 293 10.95 23.43 11.19
C GLU A 293 10.77 21.95 11.56
N LEU A 294 9.75 21.29 11.00
CA LEU A 294 9.53 19.86 11.19
C LEU A 294 10.70 19.03 10.66
N SER A 295 11.09 19.27 9.39
CA SER A 295 12.20 18.57 8.75
C SER A 295 13.51 18.74 9.54
N ARG A 296 13.84 19.96 9.98
CA ARG A 296 15.02 20.19 10.85
C ARG A 296 14.95 19.44 12.18
N ARG A 297 13.76 19.25 12.75
CA ARG A 297 13.55 18.50 14.00
C ARG A 297 13.80 17.01 13.79
N ILE A 298 13.31 16.46 12.67
CA ILE A 298 13.54 15.08 12.25
C ILE A 298 15.03 14.83 12.01
N SER A 299 15.68 15.67 11.20
CA SER A 299 17.10 15.49 10.85
C SER A 299 18.04 15.51 12.05
N ARG A 300 17.73 16.26 13.11
CA ARG A 300 18.59 16.33 14.32
C ARG A 300 18.59 15.07 15.17
N ASN A 301 17.56 14.22 15.07
CA ASN A 301 17.37 13.05 15.92
C ASN A 301 17.51 11.71 15.17
N ASN A 302 18.04 11.73 13.94
CA ASN A 302 17.83 10.65 12.98
C ASN A 302 18.52 9.32 13.39
N ASP A 303 19.79 9.34 13.78
CA ASP A 303 20.59 8.10 13.91
C ASP A 303 20.07 7.12 14.98
N ALA A 304 19.72 7.62 16.17
CA ALA A 304 19.20 6.79 17.26
C ALA A 304 17.79 6.26 16.96
N ILE A 305 16.96 7.07 16.30
CA ILE A 305 15.61 6.66 15.89
C ILE A 305 15.69 5.62 14.79
N LEU A 306 16.55 5.82 13.78
CA LEU A 306 16.78 4.85 12.71
C LEU A 306 17.18 3.49 13.26
N ALA A 307 18.11 3.45 14.22
CA ALA A 307 18.51 2.22 14.88
C ALA A 307 17.33 1.54 15.59
N SER A 308 16.51 2.32 16.30
CA SER A 308 15.33 1.81 17.02
C SER A 308 14.18 1.37 16.09
N MET A 309 14.07 1.95 14.89
CA MET A 309 12.96 1.71 13.96
C MET A 309 13.27 0.63 12.91
N ARG A 310 14.52 0.24 12.76
CA ARG A 310 14.96 -0.70 11.72
C ARG A 310 14.22 -2.03 11.78
N SER A 311 14.13 -2.67 12.95
CA SER A 311 13.44 -3.96 13.09
C SER A 311 11.96 -3.88 12.73
N SER A 312 11.27 -2.81 13.16
CA SER A 312 9.86 -2.57 12.82
C SER A 312 9.67 -2.32 11.33
N TRP A 313 10.59 -1.58 10.70
CA TRP A 313 10.59 -1.35 9.26
C TRP A 313 10.84 -2.65 8.48
N GLU A 314 11.81 -3.47 8.89
CA GLU A 314 12.10 -4.78 8.27
C GLU A 314 10.91 -5.72 8.39
N ALA A 315 10.30 -5.81 9.59
CA ALA A 315 9.10 -6.59 9.81
C ALA A 315 7.96 -6.14 8.89
N ARG A 316 7.77 -4.82 8.74
CA ARG A 316 6.78 -4.24 7.82
C ARG A 316 7.08 -4.54 6.36
N GLN A 317 8.32 -4.35 5.90
CA GLN A 317 8.70 -4.69 4.52
C GLN A 317 8.46 -6.17 4.23
N SER A 318 8.87 -7.06 5.13
CA SER A 318 8.65 -8.50 4.94
C SER A 318 7.16 -8.86 4.87
N ALA A 319 6.30 -8.15 5.64
CA ALA A 319 4.86 -8.34 5.60
C ALA A 319 4.27 -7.84 4.28
N GLN A 320 4.70 -6.68 3.79
CA GLN A 320 4.31 -6.14 2.48
C GLN A 320 4.73 -7.08 1.35
N ASP A 321 5.95 -7.63 1.38
CA ASP A 321 6.41 -8.60 0.38
C ASP A 321 5.57 -9.88 0.38
N ARG A 322 5.20 -10.39 1.56
CA ARG A 322 4.28 -11.52 1.66
C ARG A 322 2.91 -11.18 1.09
N MET A 323 2.35 -10.03 1.44
CA MET A 323 1.04 -9.60 0.94
C MET A 323 1.06 -9.40 -0.58
N ALA A 324 2.10 -8.77 -1.13
CA ALA A 324 2.29 -8.62 -2.56
C ALA A 324 2.35 -9.98 -3.26
N ARG A 325 3.05 -10.96 -2.66
CA ARG A 325 3.13 -12.32 -3.20
C ARG A 325 1.77 -13.01 -3.26
N GLU A 326 1.04 -12.99 -2.16
CA GLU A 326 -0.29 -13.61 -2.06
C GLU A 326 -1.31 -12.93 -2.99
N PHE A 327 -1.19 -11.61 -3.15
CA PHE A 327 -2.00 -10.83 -4.07
C PHE A 327 -1.72 -11.17 -5.53
N SER A 328 -0.45 -11.36 -5.86
CA SER A 328 0.03 -11.80 -7.17
C SER A 328 -0.33 -13.25 -7.48
N GLU A 329 -0.30 -14.18 -6.51
CA GLU A 329 -0.77 -15.56 -6.72
C GLU A 329 -2.28 -15.62 -7.02
N ALA A 330 -3.06 -14.71 -6.43
CA ALA A 330 -4.47 -14.56 -6.76
C ALA A 330 -4.70 -13.98 -8.18
N ILE A 331 -3.68 -13.34 -8.77
CA ILE A 331 -3.76 -12.60 -10.04
C ILE A 331 -2.70 -13.14 -11.01
N ARG A 332 -3.11 -14.11 -11.84
CA ARG A 332 -2.25 -14.78 -12.82
C ARG A 332 -1.45 -13.78 -13.67
N GLY A 333 -0.20 -14.12 -13.97
CA GLY A 333 0.59 -13.41 -14.98
C GLY A 333 1.82 -12.68 -14.45
N VAL A 334 2.26 -12.93 -13.22
CA VAL A 334 3.54 -12.44 -12.70
C VAL A 334 4.41 -13.60 -12.22
N GLU A 335 5.72 -13.39 -12.20
CA GLU A 335 6.74 -14.33 -11.73
C GLU A 335 7.69 -13.62 -10.76
N THR A 336 8.23 -14.37 -9.80
CA THR A 336 9.17 -13.84 -8.80
C THR A 336 10.61 -14.08 -9.26
N TYR A 337 11.44 -13.04 -9.22
CA TYR A 337 12.84 -13.07 -9.63
C TYR A 337 13.74 -12.61 -8.49
N ASP A 338 14.92 -13.21 -8.37
CA ASP A 338 15.95 -12.73 -7.45
C ASP A 338 16.74 -11.57 -8.09
N GLN A 339 16.81 -10.45 -7.39
CA GLN A 339 17.51 -9.26 -7.86
C GLN A 339 19.00 -9.38 -7.47
N PRO A 340 19.95 -9.30 -8.42
CA PRO A 340 21.38 -9.57 -8.17
C PRO A 340 22.17 -8.40 -7.53
N PHE A 341 21.62 -7.18 -7.55
CA PHE A 341 22.16 -5.94 -7.00
C PHE A 341 21.54 -5.53 -5.65
N GLU A 342 20.29 -5.91 -5.42
CA GLU A 342 19.50 -5.68 -4.21
C GLU A 342 19.14 -7.09 -3.73
N HIS A 343 19.62 -7.57 -2.56
CA HIS A 343 19.36 -8.94 -2.07
C HIS A 343 17.89 -9.16 -1.66
N GLN A 344 16.97 -8.93 -2.58
CA GLN A 344 15.53 -8.92 -2.44
C GLN A 344 14.91 -9.54 -3.70
N SER A 345 13.80 -10.24 -3.52
CA SER A 345 13.04 -10.76 -4.66
C SER A 345 12.08 -9.68 -5.20
N ILE A 346 11.80 -9.73 -6.50
CA ILE A 346 10.88 -8.82 -7.17
C ILE A 346 9.89 -9.57 -8.04
N GLN A 347 8.66 -9.06 -8.13
CA GLN A 347 7.62 -9.62 -8.99
C GLN A 347 7.54 -8.82 -10.28
N LEU A 348 7.62 -9.51 -11.41
CA LEU A 348 7.61 -8.92 -12.74
C LEU A 348 6.59 -9.66 -13.63
N PRO A 349 6.08 -9.04 -14.72
CA PRO A 349 5.14 -9.71 -15.61
C PRO A 349 5.74 -10.98 -16.21
N SER A 350 4.98 -12.07 -16.21
CA SER A 350 5.38 -13.32 -16.80
C SER A 350 5.15 -13.35 -18.31
N GLY A 351 5.62 -14.40 -18.98
CA GLY A 351 5.49 -14.56 -20.43
C GLY A 351 6.55 -13.79 -21.24
N TYR A 352 7.61 -13.32 -20.59
CA TYR A 352 8.80 -12.79 -21.22
C TYR A 352 9.95 -13.80 -21.15
N ARG A 353 10.66 -14.00 -22.27
CA ARG A 353 11.77 -14.94 -22.38
C ARG A 353 13.03 -14.45 -21.69
N ASP A 354 13.30 -13.15 -21.81
CA ASP A 354 14.52 -12.53 -21.31
C ASP A 354 14.15 -11.36 -20.39
N VAL A 355 14.59 -11.43 -19.14
CA VAL A 355 14.41 -10.39 -18.12
C VAL A 355 15.77 -9.92 -17.66
N TRP A 356 15.99 -8.60 -17.69
CA TRP A 356 17.26 -7.96 -17.39
C TRP A 356 17.06 -6.83 -16.39
N VAL A 357 18.09 -6.59 -15.57
CA VAL A 357 18.14 -5.48 -14.62
C VAL A 357 19.52 -4.84 -14.65
N ASN A 358 19.59 -3.53 -14.38
CA ASN A 358 20.84 -2.80 -14.25
C ASN A 358 21.05 -2.25 -12.82
N PRO A 359 22.25 -1.75 -12.49
CA PRO A 359 22.54 -1.18 -11.17
C PRO A 359 21.69 0.03 -10.77
N ARG A 360 20.98 0.68 -11.72
CA ARG A 360 20.06 1.80 -11.44
C ARG A 360 18.64 1.34 -11.09
N GLY A 361 18.38 0.04 -11.10
CA GLY A 361 17.03 -0.51 -10.87
C GLY A 361 16.10 -0.30 -12.06
N GLU A 362 16.63 -0.18 -13.28
CA GLU A 362 15.84 -0.27 -14.51
C GLU A 362 15.73 -1.74 -14.93
N TYR A 363 14.57 -2.11 -15.46
CA TYR A 363 14.29 -3.48 -15.90
C TYR A 363 13.89 -3.48 -17.37
N VAL A 364 14.29 -4.52 -18.08
CA VAL A 364 13.86 -4.78 -19.46
C VAL A 364 13.39 -6.22 -19.58
N LEU A 365 12.15 -6.38 -20.04
CA LEU A 365 11.55 -7.67 -20.33
C LEU A 365 11.31 -7.77 -21.83
N SER A 366 11.83 -8.81 -22.48
CA SER A 366 11.76 -8.98 -23.94
C SER A 366 11.44 -10.43 -24.34
N ASN A 367 10.73 -10.55 -25.47
CA ASN A 367 10.52 -11.80 -26.20
C ASN A 367 11.27 -11.82 -27.54
N GLU A 368 11.94 -10.73 -27.92
CA GLU A 368 12.66 -10.60 -29.18
C GLU A 368 13.84 -11.56 -29.24
N ALA A 369 13.92 -12.43 -30.25
CA ALA A 369 15.01 -13.40 -30.43
C ALA A 369 16.39 -12.75 -30.40
N GLY A 370 17.27 -13.22 -29.48
CA GLY A 370 18.63 -12.71 -29.35
C GLY A 370 18.73 -11.31 -28.73
N TYR A 371 17.66 -10.81 -28.08
CA TYR A 371 17.69 -9.53 -27.39
C TYR A 371 18.73 -9.53 -26.27
N ASP A 372 19.72 -8.65 -26.40
CA ASP A 372 20.73 -8.37 -25.38
C ASP A 372 20.83 -6.86 -25.18
N PRO A 373 20.37 -6.32 -24.04
CA PRO A 373 20.44 -4.89 -23.78
C PRO A 373 21.88 -4.39 -23.59
N ASN A 374 22.90 -5.26 -23.48
CA ASN A 374 24.30 -4.85 -23.41
C ASN A 374 24.86 -4.43 -24.77
N VAL A 375 24.23 -4.83 -25.89
CA VAL A 375 24.69 -4.45 -27.23
C VAL A 375 24.43 -2.95 -27.44
N GLY A 376 25.50 -2.15 -27.37
CA GLY A 376 25.44 -0.70 -27.52
C GLY A 376 24.98 0.06 -26.26
N ALA A 377 24.87 -0.61 -25.11
CA ALA A 377 24.57 0.08 -23.86
C ALA A 377 25.80 0.70 -23.20
N THR A 378 25.57 1.78 -22.46
CA THR A 378 26.55 2.44 -21.59
C THR A 378 26.51 1.94 -20.15
N GLN A 379 25.58 1.03 -19.84
CA GLN A 379 25.31 0.50 -18.51
C GLN A 379 25.36 -1.02 -18.54
N GLU A 380 25.80 -1.63 -17.45
CA GLU A 380 25.79 -3.09 -17.28
C GLU A 380 24.36 -3.60 -17.08
N TRP A 381 23.98 -4.62 -17.84
CA TRP A 381 22.72 -5.33 -17.66
C TRP A 381 22.98 -6.79 -17.29
N ARG A 382 22.38 -7.24 -16.19
CA ARG A 382 22.41 -8.64 -15.76
C ARG A 382 21.07 -9.30 -16.03
N ARG A 383 21.14 -10.49 -16.63
CA ARG A 383 19.96 -11.33 -16.84
C ARG A 383 19.51 -11.92 -15.51
N MET A 384 18.21 -11.84 -15.25
CA MET A 384 17.57 -12.41 -14.07
C MET A 384 17.02 -13.81 -14.38
N GLN A 385 16.91 -14.63 -13.34
CA GLN A 385 16.28 -15.95 -13.40
C GLN A 385 15.05 -15.95 -12.50
N ALA A 386 13.98 -16.57 -12.98
CA ALA A 386 12.80 -16.77 -12.16
C ALA A 386 13.10 -17.77 -11.03
N THR A 387 12.70 -17.39 -9.82
CA THR A 387 12.74 -18.23 -8.63
C THR A 387 11.55 -19.19 -8.71
N ARG A 388 11.83 -20.49 -8.74
CA ARG A 388 10.79 -21.54 -8.83
C ARG A 388 10.20 -21.90 -7.49
#